data_AF-A0A2K2RSG9-F1
#
_entry.id   AF-A0A2K2RSG9-F1
#
_cell.length_a   1.000
_cell.length_b   1.000
_cell.length_c   1.000
_cell.angle_alpha   90.00
_cell.angle_beta   90.00
_cell.angle_gamma   90.00
#
_symmetry.space_group_name_H-M   'P 1'
#
loop_
_entity.id
_entity.type
_entity.pdbx_description
1 polymer ?
#
loop_
_entity_poly.entity_id
_entity_poly.type
_entity_poly.pdbx_seq_one_letter_code
_entity_poly.pdbx_strand_id
1 'polypeptide(L)'
;MSNQDRMQAALPAIRALQKRAAELEARQARQHEPIAVVSMACRLPGGIDTPEAFWELLASGGDAVGGLPSRWGGLDLYDPDPEAVGKSYAREGGFLEDVEGFDAAFFGVSPREALTMDPQQRLVLETSWEALERAGVRPESLNESRTGVYLGTMSSDYGDLGTDLDALDGYVSTGKASSVVSGRVSYTLGLQGPAVTVDTACSSSLVALHLAVQALRQGECEVALAGGVTVMSAPSLFVEFSRLKGMAGDGRCKSFSADADGAGWAEGAGVLLLKRLSAAERDGDRVLAVIRGSAVNQDGRSQGLTAPNGPSQQRVIRDALEAARLAPADIDAVEAHGTGTSLGDPIEAGALAEVFGPERPDGRPVWLGSSKSNIGHAQAAAGVVGVIKMVLALQHEVLPKTLHADEPTPLIEWDSSGLALLNEARAWTSDGERPRRAGVSSFGLSGTNAHVVIEESPVPSAVDPSEDRPSATGNPVPVVVSGQSEEALRAQAGRWASWLSGREGVSLSDVAVTAGRHRSQLASRASVVASDVAGLVEGLSALAEGRSLDSVVSGVAGARGKVVFVFPGQGSQWSGMGRGLLESCPVFAGTLFAPPRAAQRGSMVSMSNQDRMQAALPASGAARW
;
A
#
# COMPACT_ATOMS: atom_id res chain seq x y z
N MET A 1 34.44 10.20 -56.09
CA MET A 1 33.54 10.71 -55.03
C MET A 1 34.31 11.71 -54.20
N SER A 2 33.82 12.95 -54.12
CA SER A 2 34.36 13.95 -53.23
C SER A 2 34.14 13.54 -51.77
N ASN A 3 34.90 14.11 -50.83
CA ASN A 3 34.62 13.92 -49.39
C ASN A 3 33.20 14.38 -49.02
N GLN A 4 32.64 15.33 -49.76
CA GLN A 4 31.28 15.83 -49.60
C GLN A 4 30.24 14.78 -50.02
N ASP A 5 30.48 14.05 -51.12
CA ASP A 5 29.60 12.97 -51.59
C ASP A 5 29.63 11.77 -50.62
N ARG A 6 30.81 11.46 -50.07
CA ARG A 6 30.97 10.42 -49.03
C ARG A 6 30.21 10.79 -47.76
N MET A 7 30.27 12.05 -47.35
CA MET A 7 29.58 12.53 -46.16
C MET A 7 28.07 12.57 -46.36
N GLN A 8 27.57 13.04 -47.51
CA GLN A 8 26.14 12.98 -47.84
C GLN A 8 25.61 11.55 -47.93
N ALA A 9 26.39 10.60 -48.47
CA ALA A 9 26.01 9.19 -48.50
C ALA A 9 26.01 8.53 -47.10
N ALA A 10 26.83 9.01 -46.16
CA ALA A 10 26.92 8.47 -44.80
C ALA A 10 25.86 9.02 -43.83
N LEU A 11 25.32 10.22 -44.06
CA LEU A 11 24.34 10.87 -43.17
C LEU A 11 23.08 10.02 -42.87
N PRO A 12 22.45 9.33 -43.84
CA PRO A 12 21.31 8.44 -43.55
C PRO A 12 21.67 7.28 -42.63
N ALA A 13 22.87 6.69 -42.80
CA ALA A 13 23.35 5.61 -41.96
C ALA A 13 23.64 6.07 -40.53
N ILE A 14 24.23 7.27 -40.36
CA ILE A 14 24.46 7.89 -39.05
C ILE A 14 23.13 8.16 -38.34
N ARG A 15 22.13 8.73 -39.03
CA ARG A 15 20.79 8.97 -38.45
C ARG A 15 20.10 7.66 -38.05
N ALA A 16 20.23 6.61 -38.87
CA ALA A 16 19.67 5.29 -38.55
C ALA A 16 20.34 4.66 -37.32
N LEU A 17 21.67 4.80 -37.17
CA LEU A 17 22.39 4.35 -35.98
C LEU A 17 22.01 5.15 -34.74
N GLN A 18 21.89 6.48 -34.85
CA GLN A 18 21.42 7.34 -33.75
C GLN A 18 20.00 6.98 -33.30
N LYS A 19 19.09 6.73 -34.25
CA LYS A 19 17.73 6.28 -33.94
C LYS A 19 17.73 4.93 -33.23
N ARG A 20 18.51 3.95 -33.72
CA ARG A 20 18.63 2.63 -33.07
C ARG A 20 19.26 2.73 -31.68
N ALA A 21 20.27 3.58 -31.50
CA ALA A 21 20.88 3.82 -30.19
C ALA A 21 19.85 4.40 -29.21
N ALA A 22 19.10 5.43 -29.62
CA ALA A 22 18.03 6.02 -28.81
C ALA A 22 16.91 5.01 -28.49
N GLU A 23 16.54 4.15 -29.44
CA GLU A 23 15.55 3.07 -29.22
C GLU A 23 16.06 2.04 -28.21
N LEU A 24 17.35 1.68 -28.26
CA LEU A 24 17.98 0.76 -27.31
C LEU A 24 18.06 1.38 -25.91
N GLU A 25 18.48 2.64 -25.81
CA GLU A 25 18.52 3.39 -24.54
C GLU A 25 17.13 3.51 -23.92
N ALA A 26 16.11 3.88 -24.71
CA ALA A 26 14.74 3.99 -24.23
C ALA A 26 14.14 2.63 -23.81
N ARG A 27 14.58 1.54 -24.43
CA ARG A 27 14.18 0.19 -24.03
C ARG A 27 14.88 -0.25 -22.74
N GLN A 28 16.17 0.03 -22.60
CA GLN A 28 16.91 -0.23 -21.36
C GLN A 28 16.36 0.59 -20.20
N ALA A 29 16.08 1.88 -20.42
CA ALA A 29 15.48 2.75 -19.41
C ALA A 29 14.15 2.18 -18.90
N ARG A 30 13.28 1.68 -19.80
CA ARG A 30 12.02 1.02 -19.43
C ARG A 30 12.21 -0.30 -18.69
N GLN A 31 13.19 -1.12 -19.09
CA GLN A 31 13.46 -2.41 -18.45
C GLN A 31 13.96 -2.30 -17.01
N HIS A 32 14.60 -1.18 -16.67
CA HIS A 32 15.10 -0.91 -15.32
C HIS A 32 14.40 0.27 -14.67
N GLU A 33 13.24 0.68 -15.18
CA GLU A 33 12.49 1.78 -14.61
C GLU A 33 12.10 1.42 -13.17
N PRO A 34 12.36 2.31 -12.20
CA PRO A 34 11.97 2.05 -10.83
C PRO A 34 10.45 2.05 -10.68
N ILE A 35 9.93 1.18 -9.81
CA ILE A 35 8.49 1.07 -9.55
C ILE A 35 8.18 1.72 -8.20
N ALA A 36 7.37 2.77 -8.21
CA ALA A 36 6.92 3.46 -7.02
C ALA A 36 5.91 2.60 -6.25
N VAL A 37 6.12 2.46 -4.95
CA VAL A 37 5.09 2.05 -3.99
C VAL A 37 4.33 3.32 -3.60
N VAL A 38 3.12 3.47 -4.11
CA VAL A 38 2.29 4.68 -3.93
C VAL A 38 1.48 4.59 -2.64
N SER A 39 0.97 3.40 -2.33
CA SER A 39 0.25 3.13 -1.09
C SER A 39 0.32 1.66 -0.71
N MET A 40 -0.12 1.37 0.50
CA MET A 40 -0.20 0.03 1.06
C MET A 40 -1.36 -0.07 2.08
N ALA A 41 -1.91 -1.28 2.21
CA ALA A 41 -2.90 -1.66 3.21
C ALA A 41 -2.62 -3.08 3.70
N CYS A 42 -3.02 -3.41 4.94
CA CYS A 42 -2.78 -4.73 5.52
C CYS A 42 -3.82 -5.12 6.58
N ARG A 43 -3.92 -6.42 6.84
CA ARG A 43 -4.58 -7.03 8.00
C ARG A 43 -3.61 -8.02 8.60
N LEU A 44 -3.25 -7.85 9.86
CA LEU A 44 -2.22 -8.65 10.54
C LEU A 44 -2.68 -9.03 11.96
N PRO A 45 -2.05 -10.03 12.59
CA PRO A 45 -2.37 -10.43 13.95
C PRO A 45 -2.26 -9.30 14.97
N GLY A 46 -2.99 -9.41 16.08
CA GLY A 46 -3.02 -8.40 17.15
C GLY A 46 -3.90 -7.19 16.85
N GLY A 47 -4.97 -7.38 16.06
CA GLY A 47 -5.91 -6.31 15.71
C GLY A 47 -5.35 -5.27 14.73
N ILE A 48 -4.25 -5.59 14.05
CA ILE A 48 -3.56 -4.64 13.17
C ILE A 48 -4.30 -4.57 11.83
N ASP A 49 -4.96 -3.45 11.58
CA ASP A 49 -5.77 -3.20 10.39
C ASP A 49 -5.18 -2.14 9.44
N THR A 50 -4.07 -1.52 9.82
CA THR A 50 -3.41 -0.46 9.06
C THR A 50 -1.88 -0.58 9.10
N PRO A 51 -1.19 -0.05 8.08
CA PRO A 51 0.28 0.02 8.11
C PRO A 51 0.81 0.87 9.29
N GLU A 52 0.06 1.89 9.72
CA GLU A 52 0.40 2.69 10.90
C GLU A 52 0.37 1.85 12.19
N ALA A 53 -0.70 1.07 12.41
CA ALA A 53 -0.78 0.17 13.57
C ALA A 53 0.32 -0.92 13.53
N PHE A 54 0.68 -1.38 12.33
CA PHE A 54 1.81 -2.31 12.18
C PHE A 54 3.14 -1.66 12.59
N TRP A 55 3.36 -0.39 12.20
CA TRP A 55 4.54 0.34 12.65
C TRP A 55 4.58 0.50 14.17
N GLU A 56 3.45 0.81 14.82
CA GLU A 56 3.38 0.93 16.28
C GLU A 56 3.78 -0.38 16.98
N LEU A 57 3.35 -1.54 16.47
CA LEU A 57 3.81 -2.84 16.97
C LEU A 57 5.33 -3.00 16.80
N LEU A 58 5.85 -2.74 15.60
CA LEU A 58 7.28 -2.89 15.29
C LEU A 58 8.16 -1.96 16.13
N ALA A 59 7.77 -0.69 16.25
CA ALA A 59 8.51 0.34 16.98
C ALA A 59 8.52 0.10 18.49
N SER A 60 7.41 -0.42 19.04
CA SER A 60 7.35 -0.83 20.46
C SER A 60 8.04 -2.17 20.73
N GLY A 61 8.38 -2.94 19.68
CA GLY A 61 8.93 -4.28 19.81
C GLY A 61 7.91 -5.29 20.34
N GLY A 62 6.65 -5.15 19.94
CA GLY A 62 5.55 -6.01 20.35
C GLY A 62 5.55 -7.38 19.66
N ASP A 63 4.99 -8.36 20.37
CA ASP A 63 4.74 -9.74 19.92
C ASP A 63 3.23 -9.95 19.81
N ALA A 64 2.75 -10.27 18.61
CA ALA A 64 1.35 -10.48 18.28
C ALA A 64 0.98 -11.97 18.18
N VAL A 65 1.90 -12.88 18.54
CA VAL A 65 1.61 -14.31 18.66
C VAL A 65 0.76 -14.56 19.91
N GLY A 66 -0.36 -15.25 19.74
CA GLY A 66 -1.32 -15.54 20.81
C GLY A 66 -1.88 -16.96 20.72
N GLY A 67 -2.86 -17.26 21.58
CA GLY A 67 -3.51 -18.57 21.59
C GLY A 67 -4.32 -18.86 20.32
N LEU A 68 -4.64 -20.14 20.11
CA LEU A 68 -5.49 -20.60 18.99
C LEU A 68 -6.83 -19.84 18.91
N PRO A 69 -7.35 -19.60 17.69
CA PRO A 69 -8.53 -18.79 17.48
C PRO A 69 -9.81 -19.52 17.93
N SER A 70 -10.83 -18.74 18.33
CA SER A 70 -12.11 -19.27 18.81
C SER A 70 -12.82 -20.18 17.81
N ARG A 71 -12.63 -19.95 16.49
CA ARG A 71 -13.17 -20.80 15.41
C ARG A 71 -12.69 -22.25 15.47
N TRP A 72 -11.62 -22.56 16.20
CA TRP A 72 -11.14 -23.92 16.44
C TRP A 72 -11.49 -24.47 17.83
N GLY A 73 -12.16 -23.68 18.68
CA GLY A 73 -12.37 -24.00 20.10
C GLY A 73 -13.16 -25.28 20.38
N GLY A 74 -13.91 -25.79 19.40
CA GLY A 74 -14.64 -27.07 19.51
C GLY A 74 -13.79 -28.32 19.21
N LEU A 75 -12.53 -28.15 18.80
CA LEU A 75 -11.65 -29.24 18.39
C LEU A 75 -10.72 -29.64 19.54
N ASP A 76 -10.64 -30.93 19.82
CA ASP A 76 -9.60 -31.50 20.67
C ASP A 76 -8.28 -31.58 19.87
N LEU A 77 -7.62 -30.43 19.72
CA LEU A 77 -6.47 -30.29 18.81
C LEU A 77 -5.13 -30.60 19.47
N TYR A 78 -4.95 -30.31 20.76
CA TYR A 78 -3.61 -30.35 21.36
C TYR A 78 -3.20 -31.73 21.88
N ASP A 79 -1.96 -32.11 21.59
CA ASP A 79 -1.24 -33.19 22.28
C ASP A 79 0.26 -32.85 22.29
N PRO A 80 0.96 -32.90 23.44
CA PRO A 80 2.38 -32.60 23.50
C PRO A 80 3.24 -33.65 22.77
N ASP A 81 2.71 -34.84 22.48
CA ASP A 81 3.41 -35.86 21.69
C ASP A 81 3.36 -35.51 20.20
N PRO A 82 4.50 -35.20 19.55
CA PRO A 82 4.54 -34.93 18.11
C PRO A 82 4.14 -36.16 17.27
N GLU A 83 4.11 -37.36 17.86
CA GLU A 83 3.66 -38.58 17.21
C GLU A 83 2.15 -38.85 17.36
N ALA A 84 1.39 -37.98 18.03
CA ALA A 84 -0.06 -38.11 18.18
C ALA A 84 -0.82 -37.80 16.86
N VAL A 85 -1.79 -38.64 16.48
CA VAL A 85 -2.51 -38.56 15.18
C VAL A 85 -3.61 -37.52 15.25
N GLY A 86 -3.65 -36.61 14.27
CA GLY A 86 -4.69 -35.57 14.19
C GLY A 86 -4.53 -34.48 15.24
N LYS A 87 -3.36 -34.39 15.89
CA LYS A 87 -3.07 -33.47 16.98
C LYS A 87 -2.00 -32.46 16.58
N SER A 88 -1.94 -31.37 17.32
CA SER A 88 -0.87 -30.40 17.26
C SER A 88 -0.17 -30.24 18.60
N TYR A 89 1.16 -30.17 18.59
CA TYR A 89 1.94 -29.87 19.80
C TYR A 89 2.10 -28.36 20.04
N ALA A 90 1.77 -27.52 19.08
CA ALA A 90 1.81 -26.06 19.23
C ALA A 90 0.42 -25.53 19.61
N ARG A 91 0.37 -24.53 20.50
CA ARG A 91 -0.88 -23.90 20.96
C ARG A 91 -0.98 -22.41 20.63
N GLU A 92 0.04 -21.87 19.97
CA GLU A 92 0.16 -20.45 19.72
C GLU A 92 0.46 -20.18 18.24
N GLY A 93 0.02 -19.01 17.77
CA GLY A 93 0.19 -18.54 16.40
C GLY A 93 -0.31 -17.10 16.25
N GLY A 94 -0.07 -16.50 15.08
CA GLY A 94 -0.59 -15.18 14.75
C GLY A 94 -1.92 -15.29 14.02
N PHE A 95 -3.03 -14.87 14.63
CA PHE A 95 -4.35 -14.99 14.02
C PHE A 95 -5.00 -13.62 13.79
N LEU A 96 -5.74 -13.50 12.70
CA LEU A 96 -6.63 -12.35 12.49
C LEU A 96 -7.82 -12.48 13.45
N GLU A 97 -8.20 -11.36 14.08
CA GLU A 97 -9.27 -11.35 15.09
C GLU A 97 -10.65 -11.58 14.46
N ASP A 98 -10.96 -10.85 13.39
CA ASP A 98 -12.20 -10.98 12.64
C ASP A 98 -11.93 -11.39 11.18
N VAL A 99 -12.33 -12.63 10.87
CA VAL A 99 -12.28 -13.21 9.51
C VAL A 99 -13.68 -13.52 8.97
N GLU A 100 -14.71 -13.27 9.78
CA GLU A 100 -16.11 -13.50 9.41
C GLU A 100 -16.77 -12.21 8.91
N GLY A 101 -16.38 -11.06 9.47
CA GLY A 101 -16.83 -9.73 9.07
C GLY A 101 -16.51 -9.40 7.61
N PHE A 102 -17.52 -8.88 6.91
CA PHE A 102 -17.39 -8.39 5.54
C PHE A 102 -18.60 -7.52 5.16
N ASP A 103 -18.37 -6.32 4.63
CA ASP A 103 -19.44 -5.46 4.10
C ASP A 103 -19.84 -5.91 2.69
N ALA A 104 -20.64 -6.99 2.62
CA ALA A 104 -21.07 -7.57 1.36
C ALA A 104 -21.85 -6.58 0.48
N ALA A 105 -22.72 -5.75 1.09
CA ALA A 105 -23.55 -4.80 0.35
C ALA A 105 -22.71 -3.70 -0.31
N PHE A 106 -21.64 -3.25 0.35
CA PHE A 106 -20.68 -2.30 -0.21
C PHE A 106 -20.04 -2.81 -1.52
N PHE A 107 -19.64 -4.08 -1.54
CA PHE A 107 -19.02 -4.70 -2.72
C PHE A 107 -20.02 -5.30 -3.71
N GLY A 108 -21.32 -5.08 -3.53
CA GLY A 108 -22.37 -5.60 -4.41
C GLY A 108 -22.53 -7.12 -4.34
N VAL A 109 -22.09 -7.74 -3.25
CA VAL A 109 -22.17 -9.19 -3.00
C VAL A 109 -23.46 -9.50 -2.25
N SER A 110 -24.20 -10.51 -2.70
CA SER A 110 -25.41 -10.94 -1.99
C SER A 110 -25.05 -11.65 -0.67
N PRO A 111 -25.89 -11.58 0.39
CA PRO A 111 -25.62 -12.29 1.63
C PRO A 111 -25.38 -13.79 1.45
N ARG A 112 -26.08 -14.41 0.49
CA ARG A 112 -25.91 -15.82 0.15
C ARG A 112 -24.53 -16.13 -0.42
N GLU A 113 -24.06 -15.31 -1.36
CA GLU A 113 -22.73 -15.47 -1.94
C GLU A 113 -21.64 -15.24 -0.88
N ALA A 114 -21.78 -14.21 -0.05
CA ALA A 114 -20.81 -13.86 0.99
C ALA A 114 -20.51 -15.03 1.96
N LEU A 115 -21.53 -15.84 2.31
CA LEU A 115 -21.37 -17.02 3.17
C LEU A 115 -20.51 -18.12 2.54
N THR A 116 -20.41 -18.17 1.22
CA THR A 116 -19.60 -19.16 0.49
C THR A 116 -18.23 -18.62 0.08
N MET A 117 -18.01 -17.31 0.22
CA MET A 117 -16.74 -16.69 -0.10
C MET A 117 -15.70 -17.00 0.96
N ASP A 118 -14.57 -17.57 0.54
CA ASP A 118 -13.37 -17.67 1.35
C ASP A 118 -13.04 -16.29 1.97
N PRO A 119 -12.80 -16.21 3.30
CA PRO A 119 -12.32 -14.99 3.96
C PRO A 119 -11.15 -14.30 3.23
N GLN A 120 -10.28 -15.06 2.57
CA GLN A 120 -9.19 -14.52 1.75
C GLN A 120 -9.71 -13.59 0.64
N GLN A 121 -10.79 -13.97 -0.06
CA GLN A 121 -11.41 -13.14 -1.09
C GLN A 121 -12.05 -11.87 -0.52
N ARG A 122 -12.59 -11.94 0.70
CA ARG A 122 -13.21 -10.80 1.40
C ARG A 122 -12.15 -9.78 1.82
N LEU A 123 -11.08 -10.26 2.46
CA LEU A 123 -9.97 -9.42 2.92
C LEU A 123 -9.22 -8.72 1.78
N VAL A 124 -9.00 -9.40 0.65
CA VAL A 124 -8.33 -8.75 -0.50
C VAL A 124 -9.19 -7.69 -1.18
N LEU A 125 -10.53 -7.80 -1.12
CA LEU A 125 -11.42 -6.74 -1.61
C LEU A 125 -11.30 -5.49 -0.73
N GLU A 126 -11.39 -5.65 0.60
CA GLU A 126 -11.25 -4.54 1.55
C GLU A 126 -9.87 -3.89 1.46
N THR A 127 -8.80 -4.68 1.56
CA THR A 127 -7.43 -4.15 1.53
C THR A 127 -7.06 -3.54 0.18
N SER A 128 -7.61 -4.03 -0.94
CA SER A 128 -7.43 -3.38 -2.25
C SER A 128 -8.16 -2.03 -2.32
N TRP A 129 -9.38 -1.95 -1.79
CA TRP A 129 -10.12 -0.68 -1.70
C TRP A 129 -9.36 0.34 -0.86
N GLU A 130 -8.88 -0.08 0.31
CA GLU A 130 -8.12 0.78 1.23
C GLU A 130 -6.80 1.25 0.63
N ALA A 131 -6.07 0.37 -0.06
CA ALA A 131 -4.85 0.77 -0.75
C ALA A 131 -5.14 1.90 -1.76
N LEU A 132 -6.23 1.80 -2.52
CA LEU A 132 -6.65 2.86 -3.46
C LEU A 132 -7.03 4.16 -2.74
N GLU A 133 -7.86 4.09 -1.69
CA GLU A 133 -8.23 5.29 -0.93
C GLU A 133 -7.02 5.97 -0.28
N ARG A 134 -6.07 5.20 0.25
CA ARG A 134 -4.84 5.71 0.85
C ARG A 134 -3.93 6.42 -0.16
N ALA A 135 -3.96 6.01 -1.42
CA ALA A 135 -3.32 6.72 -2.53
C ALA A 135 -4.09 7.97 -2.99
N GLY A 136 -5.31 8.20 -2.48
CA GLY A 136 -6.19 9.25 -2.98
C GLY A 136 -6.76 8.95 -4.37
N VAL A 137 -6.75 7.68 -4.78
CA VAL A 137 -7.32 7.19 -6.03
C VAL A 137 -8.77 6.79 -5.77
N ARG A 138 -9.70 7.35 -6.55
CA ARG A 138 -11.10 6.93 -6.51
C ARG A 138 -11.28 5.65 -7.33
N PRO A 139 -11.75 4.53 -6.76
CA PRO A 139 -12.00 3.30 -7.50
C PRO A 139 -12.77 3.47 -8.81
N GLU A 140 -13.80 4.32 -8.85
CA GLU A 140 -14.58 4.58 -10.07
C GLU A 140 -13.77 5.22 -11.21
N SER A 141 -12.64 5.87 -10.89
CA SER A 141 -11.73 6.43 -11.90
C SER A 141 -10.88 5.38 -12.61
N LEU A 142 -10.80 4.17 -12.06
CA LEU A 142 -10.08 3.03 -12.63
C LEU A 142 -10.99 2.08 -13.42
N ASN A 143 -12.30 2.33 -13.48
CA ASN A 143 -13.20 1.52 -14.28
C ASN A 143 -12.76 1.52 -15.76
N GLU A 144 -12.69 0.33 -16.35
CA GLU A 144 -12.18 0.05 -17.69
C GLU A 144 -10.69 0.41 -17.91
N SER A 145 -9.95 0.74 -16.85
CA SER A 145 -8.52 1.01 -16.94
C SER A 145 -7.69 -0.27 -17.05
N ARG A 146 -6.48 -0.13 -17.60
CA ARG A 146 -5.46 -1.20 -17.65
C ARG A 146 -4.74 -1.35 -16.30
N THR A 147 -5.50 -1.48 -15.23
CA THR A 147 -4.97 -1.79 -13.89
C THR A 147 -4.89 -3.30 -13.71
N GLY A 148 -3.70 -3.81 -13.34
CA GLY A 148 -3.49 -5.23 -13.07
C GLY A 148 -3.66 -5.60 -11.59
N VAL A 149 -3.96 -6.87 -11.32
CA VAL A 149 -4.11 -7.44 -9.98
C VAL A 149 -3.26 -8.71 -9.87
N TYR A 150 -2.30 -8.73 -8.96
CA TYR A 150 -1.35 -9.82 -8.76
C TYR A 150 -1.34 -10.24 -7.29
N LEU A 151 -1.92 -11.38 -6.97
CA LEU A 151 -2.09 -11.83 -5.58
C LEU A 151 -1.43 -13.18 -5.34
N GLY A 152 -0.65 -13.27 -4.28
CA GLY A 152 -0.15 -14.53 -3.75
C GLY A 152 -1.15 -15.14 -2.77
N THR A 153 -1.51 -16.41 -2.98
CA THR A 153 -2.38 -17.16 -2.06
C THR A 153 -1.85 -18.59 -1.90
N MET A 154 -2.26 -19.26 -0.84
CA MET A 154 -2.16 -20.72 -0.74
C MET A 154 -3.56 -21.34 -0.93
N SER A 155 -3.63 -22.66 -1.04
CA SER A 155 -4.90 -23.40 -1.12
C SER A 155 -5.84 -22.99 0.02
N SER A 156 -7.10 -22.74 -0.32
CA SER A 156 -8.17 -22.53 0.65
C SER A 156 -8.50 -23.83 1.37
N ASP A 157 -8.68 -23.76 2.69
CA ASP A 157 -9.26 -24.81 3.53
C ASP A 157 -10.72 -24.50 3.92
N TYR A 158 -11.27 -23.40 3.39
CA TYR A 158 -12.60 -22.91 3.75
C TYR A 158 -13.67 -23.87 3.23
N GLY A 159 -14.50 -24.41 4.13
CA GLY A 159 -15.64 -25.26 3.79
C GLY A 159 -15.28 -26.64 3.22
N ASP A 160 -14.06 -27.14 3.43
CA ASP A 160 -13.61 -28.46 2.94
C ASP A 160 -13.96 -29.63 3.85
N LEU A 161 -14.54 -29.36 5.03
CA LEU A 161 -15.09 -30.38 5.92
C LEU A 161 -16.46 -30.84 5.44
N GLY A 162 -16.47 -31.67 4.39
CA GLY A 162 -17.65 -32.41 3.91
C GLY A 162 -18.31 -31.79 2.69
N THR A 163 -17.95 -32.28 1.49
CA THR A 163 -18.63 -31.92 0.24
C THR A 163 -19.99 -32.61 0.18
N ASP A 164 -21.00 -32.03 0.82
CA ASP A 164 -22.39 -32.34 0.54
C ASP A 164 -22.74 -31.80 -0.85
N LEU A 165 -23.08 -32.70 -1.78
CA LEU A 165 -23.47 -32.29 -3.14
C LEU A 165 -24.74 -31.44 -3.12
N ASP A 166 -25.59 -31.59 -2.10
CA ASP A 166 -26.80 -30.78 -1.93
C ASP A 166 -26.48 -29.34 -1.47
N ALA A 167 -25.27 -29.09 -0.94
CA ALA A 167 -24.80 -27.75 -0.57
C ALA A 167 -24.24 -26.95 -1.76
N LEU A 168 -24.12 -27.55 -2.95
CA LEU A 168 -23.64 -26.86 -4.16
C LEU A 168 -24.73 -25.94 -4.72
N ASP A 169 -24.56 -24.63 -4.53
CA ASP A 169 -25.56 -23.63 -4.91
C ASP A 169 -25.12 -22.67 -6.02
N GLY A 170 -24.01 -22.96 -6.68
CA GLY A 170 -23.42 -22.15 -7.74
C GLY A 170 -22.41 -21.10 -7.26
N TYR A 171 -22.40 -20.73 -5.97
CA TYR A 171 -21.41 -19.82 -5.40
C TYR A 171 -20.23 -20.53 -4.76
N VAL A 172 -20.39 -21.78 -4.29
CA VAL A 172 -19.31 -22.56 -3.66
C VAL A 172 -18.05 -22.65 -4.54
N SER A 173 -18.21 -22.84 -5.85
CA SER A 173 -17.07 -22.95 -6.78
C SER A 173 -16.31 -21.63 -6.89
N THR A 174 -17.02 -20.52 -7.09
CA THR A 174 -16.39 -19.20 -7.22
C THR A 174 -15.90 -18.65 -5.88
N GLY A 175 -16.54 -19.03 -4.78
CA GLY A 175 -16.17 -18.63 -3.43
C GLY A 175 -14.84 -19.19 -2.94
N LYS A 176 -14.36 -20.31 -3.50
CA LYS A 176 -13.10 -20.96 -3.11
C LYS A 176 -12.00 -20.93 -4.17
N ALA A 177 -12.35 -20.70 -5.43
CA ALA A 177 -11.38 -20.77 -6.52
C ALA A 177 -10.27 -19.71 -6.36
N SER A 178 -9.01 -20.15 -6.38
CA SER A 178 -7.84 -19.25 -6.24
C SER A 178 -7.79 -18.20 -7.35
N SER A 179 -8.19 -18.54 -8.58
CA SER A 179 -8.28 -17.60 -9.70
C SER A 179 -9.30 -16.47 -9.45
N VAL A 180 -10.32 -16.71 -8.63
CA VAL A 180 -11.34 -15.71 -8.30
C VAL A 180 -10.82 -14.71 -7.27
N VAL A 181 -9.75 -15.00 -6.52
CA VAL A 181 -9.16 -14.04 -5.56
C VAL A 181 -8.73 -12.74 -6.26
N SER A 182 -7.92 -12.84 -7.32
CA SER A 182 -7.54 -11.67 -8.14
C SER A 182 -8.67 -11.25 -9.09
N GLY A 183 -9.37 -12.21 -9.69
CA GLY A 183 -10.45 -11.94 -10.64
C GLY A 183 -11.62 -11.14 -10.05
N ARG A 184 -11.97 -11.38 -8.79
CA ARG A 184 -13.06 -10.68 -8.10
C ARG A 184 -12.69 -9.23 -7.79
N VAL A 185 -11.44 -8.95 -7.42
CA VAL A 185 -10.95 -7.56 -7.28
C VAL A 185 -11.07 -6.82 -8.62
N SER A 186 -10.63 -7.44 -9.72
CA SER A 186 -10.79 -6.84 -11.06
C SER A 186 -12.26 -6.64 -11.44
N TYR A 187 -13.12 -7.63 -11.18
CA TYR A 187 -14.55 -7.54 -11.46
C TYR A 187 -15.23 -6.40 -10.68
N THR A 188 -15.01 -6.34 -9.37
CA THR A 188 -15.66 -5.37 -8.48
C THR A 188 -15.20 -3.95 -8.74
N LEU A 189 -13.94 -3.74 -9.12
CA LEU A 189 -13.37 -2.43 -9.40
C LEU A 189 -13.41 -2.05 -10.90
N GLY A 190 -13.89 -2.95 -11.77
CA GLY A 190 -13.99 -2.73 -13.21
C GLY A 190 -12.65 -2.71 -13.96
N LEU A 191 -11.63 -3.41 -13.48
CA LEU A 191 -10.26 -3.37 -14.00
C LEU A 191 -10.09 -4.31 -15.21
N GLN A 192 -9.31 -3.88 -16.20
CA GLN A 192 -9.08 -4.61 -17.46
C GLN A 192 -7.60 -4.97 -17.71
N GLY A 193 -6.72 -4.80 -16.73
CA GLY A 193 -5.37 -5.34 -16.77
C GLY A 193 -5.31 -6.84 -16.42
N PRO A 194 -4.12 -7.45 -16.42
CA PRO A 194 -3.97 -8.85 -16.03
C PRO A 194 -4.44 -9.10 -14.60
N ALA A 195 -5.19 -10.18 -14.36
CA ALA A 195 -5.60 -10.64 -13.04
C ALA A 195 -5.01 -12.03 -12.80
N VAL A 196 -4.02 -12.12 -11.92
CA VAL A 196 -3.22 -13.33 -11.71
C VAL A 196 -3.16 -13.66 -10.22
N THR A 197 -3.51 -14.89 -9.89
CA THR A 197 -3.25 -15.48 -8.58
C THR A 197 -2.09 -16.47 -8.71
N VAL A 198 -1.11 -16.40 -7.80
CA VAL A 198 0.06 -17.30 -7.77
C VAL A 198 0.13 -18.04 -6.45
N ASP A 199 0.53 -19.32 -6.53
CA ASP A 199 0.88 -20.14 -5.37
C ASP A 199 2.29 -20.70 -5.58
N THR A 200 3.24 -20.10 -4.88
CA THR A 200 4.61 -20.59 -4.73
C THR A 200 4.93 -20.81 -3.26
N ALA A 201 3.92 -21.21 -2.47
CA ALA A 201 3.97 -21.31 -1.03
C ALA A 201 4.41 -19.98 -0.38
N CYS A 202 5.39 -19.98 0.52
CA CYS A 202 5.79 -18.81 1.31
C CYS A 202 6.30 -17.63 0.48
N SER A 203 6.75 -17.85 -0.76
CA SER A 203 7.22 -16.80 -1.66
C SER A 203 6.13 -16.15 -2.51
N SER A 204 4.87 -16.62 -2.41
CA SER A 204 3.77 -16.24 -3.32
C SER A 204 3.60 -14.74 -3.50
N SER A 205 3.56 -13.96 -2.41
CA SER A 205 3.39 -12.50 -2.51
C SER A 205 4.58 -11.77 -3.16
N LEU A 206 5.83 -12.24 -2.97
CA LEU A 206 6.98 -11.65 -3.66
C LEU A 206 7.04 -12.06 -5.13
N VAL A 207 6.60 -13.28 -5.47
CA VAL A 207 6.45 -13.69 -6.88
C VAL A 207 5.35 -12.87 -7.55
N ALA A 208 4.21 -12.66 -6.89
CA ALA A 208 3.15 -11.78 -7.37
C ALA A 208 3.65 -10.34 -7.59
N LEU A 209 4.42 -9.82 -6.64
CA LEU A 209 5.07 -8.51 -6.75
C LEU A 209 6.06 -8.45 -7.93
N HIS A 210 6.88 -9.48 -8.12
CA HIS A 210 7.78 -9.58 -9.26
C HIS A 210 7.01 -9.50 -10.58
N LEU A 211 5.93 -10.27 -10.73
CA LEU A 211 5.09 -10.25 -11.94
C LEU A 211 4.46 -8.87 -12.17
N ALA A 212 3.97 -8.21 -11.12
CA ALA A 212 3.42 -6.86 -11.22
C ALA A 212 4.47 -5.83 -11.68
N VAL A 213 5.69 -5.90 -11.13
CA VAL A 213 6.83 -5.05 -11.53
C VAL A 213 7.15 -5.26 -13.01
N GLN A 214 7.17 -6.52 -13.47
CA GLN A 214 7.45 -6.82 -14.87
C GLN A 214 6.34 -6.32 -15.80
N ALA A 215 5.08 -6.51 -15.44
CA ALA A 215 3.94 -6.04 -16.22
C ALA A 215 3.91 -4.51 -16.35
N LEU A 216 4.24 -3.78 -15.27
CA LEU A 216 4.39 -2.33 -15.30
C LEU A 216 5.53 -1.90 -16.24
N ARG A 217 6.71 -2.54 -16.17
CA ARG A 217 7.85 -2.23 -17.04
C ARG A 217 7.59 -2.53 -18.51
N GLN A 218 6.86 -3.61 -18.78
CA GLN A 218 6.46 -4.02 -20.13
C GLN A 218 5.28 -3.21 -20.68
N GLY A 219 4.60 -2.44 -19.82
CA GLY A 219 3.44 -1.65 -20.19
C GLY A 219 2.20 -2.49 -20.45
N GLU A 220 2.09 -3.67 -19.83
CA GLU A 220 0.89 -4.52 -19.81
C GLU A 220 -0.21 -3.90 -18.94
N CYS A 221 0.19 -3.18 -17.89
CA CYS A 221 -0.65 -2.35 -17.04
C CYS A 221 0.01 -0.97 -16.76
N GLU A 222 -0.79 -0.02 -16.29
CA GLU A 222 -0.34 1.33 -15.89
C GLU A 222 -0.30 1.51 -14.37
N VAL A 223 -1.17 0.78 -13.69
CA VAL A 223 -1.28 0.66 -12.24
C VAL A 223 -1.35 -0.83 -11.93
N ALA A 224 -0.77 -1.26 -10.81
CA ALA A 224 -0.90 -2.63 -10.34
C ALA A 224 -1.23 -2.68 -8.85
N LEU A 225 -2.19 -3.53 -8.49
CA LEU A 225 -2.39 -4.00 -7.12
C LEU A 225 -1.58 -5.29 -6.96
N ALA A 226 -0.64 -5.32 -6.03
CA ALA A 226 0.21 -6.49 -5.80
C ALA A 226 0.28 -6.85 -4.32
N GLY A 227 0.16 -8.13 -3.98
CA GLY A 227 0.10 -8.51 -2.58
C GLY A 227 -0.06 -10.00 -2.33
N GLY A 228 -0.58 -10.34 -1.17
CA GLY A 228 -0.94 -11.70 -0.84
C GLY A 228 -1.79 -11.79 0.42
N VAL A 229 -2.44 -12.94 0.58
CA VAL A 229 -3.37 -13.21 1.68
C VAL A 229 -3.24 -14.65 2.12
N THR A 230 -3.39 -14.91 3.41
CA THR A 230 -3.63 -16.24 3.97
C THR A 230 -4.53 -16.14 5.20
N VAL A 231 -5.54 -17.00 5.23
CA VAL A 231 -6.43 -17.25 6.36
C VAL A 231 -6.51 -18.76 6.55
N MET A 232 -6.35 -19.23 7.78
CA MET A 232 -6.47 -20.62 8.20
C MET A 232 -7.87 -20.83 8.77
N SER A 233 -8.78 -21.37 7.95
CA SER A 233 -10.15 -21.70 8.38
C SER A 233 -10.17 -22.96 9.23
N ALA A 234 -9.26 -23.91 8.97
CA ALA A 234 -9.11 -25.17 9.66
C ALA A 234 -7.69 -25.33 10.25
N PRO A 235 -7.51 -26.15 11.31
CA PRO A 235 -6.20 -26.35 11.92
C PRO A 235 -5.29 -27.32 11.13
N SER A 236 -5.61 -27.64 9.88
CA SER A 236 -4.92 -28.66 9.08
C SER A 236 -3.41 -28.41 8.99
N LEU A 237 -2.99 -27.14 8.85
CA LEU A 237 -1.59 -26.76 8.83
C LEU A 237 -0.88 -27.11 10.15
N PHE A 238 -1.51 -26.81 11.28
CA PHE A 238 -0.95 -27.10 12.61
C PHE A 238 -0.79 -28.62 12.82
N VAL A 239 -1.76 -29.42 12.39
CA VAL A 239 -1.69 -30.88 12.47
C VAL A 239 -0.58 -31.43 11.58
N GLU A 240 -0.53 -31.01 10.31
CA GLU A 240 0.45 -31.51 9.34
C GLU A 240 1.89 -31.15 9.74
N PHE A 241 2.13 -29.90 10.12
CA PHE A 241 3.47 -29.47 10.51
C PHE A 241 3.89 -29.94 11.90
N SER A 242 2.95 -30.43 12.73
CA SER A 242 3.30 -31.17 13.94
C SER A 242 3.96 -32.51 13.60
N ARG A 243 3.45 -33.20 12.57
CA ARG A 243 4.06 -34.44 12.07
C ARG A 243 5.43 -34.24 11.46
N LEU A 244 5.61 -33.11 10.77
CA LEU A 244 6.91 -32.75 10.20
C LEU A 244 7.90 -32.21 11.24
N LYS A 245 7.48 -32.01 12.49
CA LYS A 245 8.28 -31.38 13.56
C LYS A 245 8.86 -30.04 13.10
N GLY A 246 8.07 -29.30 12.33
CA GLY A 246 8.50 -28.06 11.66
C GLY A 246 8.07 -26.78 12.40
N MET A 247 7.36 -26.90 13.52
CA MET A 247 6.82 -25.76 14.27
C MET A 247 7.57 -25.52 15.56
N ALA A 248 7.69 -24.25 15.95
CA ALA A 248 8.15 -23.87 17.27
C ALA A 248 7.09 -24.26 18.31
N GLY A 249 7.52 -24.84 19.45
CA GLY A 249 6.58 -25.29 20.49
C GLY A 249 5.80 -24.13 21.14
N ASP A 250 6.42 -22.96 21.19
CA ASP A 250 5.86 -21.69 21.69
C ASP A 250 5.22 -20.83 20.60
N GLY A 251 5.11 -21.34 19.37
CA GLY A 251 4.50 -20.64 18.24
C GLY A 251 5.27 -19.40 17.75
N ARG A 252 6.51 -19.15 18.22
CA ARG A 252 7.29 -17.95 17.86
C ARG A 252 8.38 -18.25 16.84
N CYS A 253 8.50 -17.37 15.83
CA CYS A 253 9.65 -17.41 14.93
C CYS A 253 10.87 -16.77 15.61
N LYS A 254 11.75 -17.60 16.18
CA LYS A 254 13.01 -17.19 16.84
C LYS A 254 14.14 -17.02 15.81
N SER A 255 13.90 -16.16 14.83
CA SER A 255 14.76 -16.01 13.63
C SER A 255 16.21 -15.68 13.99
N PHE A 256 17.14 -16.53 13.54
CA PHE A 256 18.58 -16.44 13.75
C PHE A 256 19.04 -16.54 15.21
N SER A 257 18.17 -16.99 16.11
CA SER A 257 18.47 -17.25 17.51
C SER A 257 19.16 -18.60 17.71
N ALA A 258 19.91 -18.75 18.80
CA ALA A 258 20.38 -20.05 19.28
C ALA A 258 19.22 -20.99 19.64
N ASP A 259 18.07 -20.43 20.02
CA ASP A 259 16.86 -21.17 20.43
C ASP A 259 15.88 -21.44 19.28
N ALA A 260 16.31 -21.25 18.03
CA ALA A 260 15.51 -21.52 16.83
C ALA A 260 15.11 -23.01 16.71
N ASP A 261 13.83 -23.31 16.87
CA ASP A 261 13.27 -24.67 16.94
C ASP A 261 12.16 -24.94 15.91
N GLY A 262 11.77 -23.96 15.10
CA GLY A 262 10.73 -24.13 14.08
C GLY A 262 10.00 -22.83 13.72
N ALA A 263 9.02 -22.95 12.83
CA ALA A 263 8.19 -21.82 12.43
C ALA A 263 6.99 -21.63 13.37
N GLY A 264 6.70 -20.38 13.71
CA GLY A 264 5.40 -19.96 14.23
C GLY A 264 4.46 -19.58 13.08
N TRP A 265 3.30 -20.20 12.95
CA TRP A 265 2.39 -19.91 11.84
C TRP A 265 1.49 -18.71 12.12
N ALA A 266 1.21 -17.93 11.07
CA ALA A 266 0.32 -16.80 11.16
C ALA A 266 -0.52 -16.59 9.90
N GLU A 267 -1.61 -15.86 10.10
CA GLU A 267 -2.49 -15.32 9.07
C GLU A 267 -2.06 -13.89 8.69
N GLY A 268 -2.54 -13.41 7.55
CA GLY A 268 -2.35 -12.01 7.19
C GLY A 268 -2.76 -11.69 5.76
N ALA A 269 -2.96 -10.41 5.49
CA ALA A 269 -3.19 -9.85 4.17
C ALA A 269 -2.36 -8.57 3.99
N GLY A 270 -1.83 -8.36 2.79
CA GLY A 270 -1.16 -7.11 2.42
C GLY A 270 -1.34 -6.83 0.94
N VAL A 271 -1.62 -5.57 0.59
CA VAL A 271 -1.76 -5.10 -0.79
C VAL A 271 -0.99 -3.78 -0.96
N LEU A 272 -0.22 -3.70 -2.04
CA LEU A 272 0.51 -2.52 -2.49
C LEU A 272 -0.14 -1.95 -3.76
N LEU A 273 -0.23 -0.62 -3.85
CA LEU A 273 -0.51 0.07 -5.10
C LEU A 273 0.80 0.50 -5.76
N LEU A 274 1.02 0.06 -6.99
CA LEU A 274 2.27 0.23 -7.70
C LEU A 274 2.07 0.97 -9.02
N LYS A 275 3.03 1.84 -9.33
CA LYS A 275 3.13 2.53 -10.61
C LYS A 275 4.59 2.59 -11.06
N ARG A 276 4.83 2.75 -12.35
CA ARG A 276 6.13 3.24 -12.81
C ARG A 276 6.42 4.59 -12.14
N LEU A 277 7.65 4.82 -11.66
CA LEU A 277 8.00 6.05 -10.94
C LEU A 277 7.65 7.30 -11.75
N SER A 278 7.95 7.31 -13.05
CA SER A 278 7.60 8.43 -13.94
C SER A 278 6.08 8.69 -14.02
N ALA A 279 5.26 7.64 -13.89
CA ALA A 279 3.80 7.77 -13.89
C ALA A 279 3.28 8.23 -12.53
N ALA A 280 3.92 7.84 -11.42
CA ALA A 280 3.60 8.36 -10.10
C ALA A 280 3.90 9.87 -10.02
N GLU A 281 5.08 10.29 -10.49
CA GLU A 281 5.48 11.70 -10.54
C GLU A 281 4.57 12.54 -11.43
N ARG A 282 4.26 12.03 -12.64
CA ARG A 282 3.35 12.70 -13.59
C ARG A 282 1.97 12.94 -12.98
N ASP A 283 1.47 11.98 -12.21
CA ASP A 283 0.12 12.04 -11.65
C ASP A 283 0.09 12.74 -10.27
N GLY A 284 1.26 13.17 -9.77
CA GLY A 284 1.39 13.87 -8.49
C GLY A 284 1.21 12.97 -7.27
N ASP A 285 1.47 11.67 -7.42
CA ASP A 285 1.32 10.70 -6.34
C ASP A 285 2.42 10.86 -5.28
N ARG A 286 2.06 10.61 -4.02
CA ARG A 286 3.06 10.40 -2.97
C ARG A 286 3.76 9.07 -3.22
N VAL A 287 5.07 9.08 -3.35
CA VAL A 287 5.90 7.88 -3.43
C VAL A 287 6.41 7.53 -2.02
N LEU A 288 6.03 6.37 -1.49
CA LEU A 288 6.43 5.89 -0.17
C LEU A 288 7.83 5.25 -0.20
N ALA A 289 8.12 4.52 -1.27
CA ALA A 289 9.41 3.88 -1.53
C ALA A 289 9.46 3.47 -3.01
N VAL A 290 10.62 2.98 -3.44
CA VAL A 290 10.83 2.54 -4.82
C VAL A 290 11.39 1.12 -4.86
N ILE A 291 10.78 0.25 -5.66
CA ILE A 291 11.32 -1.07 -6.00
C ILE A 291 12.32 -0.90 -7.15
N ARG A 292 13.58 -1.21 -6.88
CA ARG A 292 14.68 -1.07 -7.84
C ARG A 292 14.88 -2.32 -8.70
N GLY A 293 14.80 -3.49 -8.08
CA GLY A 293 14.99 -4.76 -8.76
C GLY A 293 14.31 -5.89 -8.00
N SER A 294 14.04 -6.98 -8.70
CA SER A 294 13.55 -8.22 -8.12
C SER A 294 13.95 -9.40 -8.99
N ALA A 295 14.11 -10.56 -8.37
CA ALA A 295 14.39 -11.81 -9.05
C ALA A 295 13.63 -12.97 -8.40
N VAL A 296 13.35 -13.99 -9.21
CA VAL A 296 12.74 -15.26 -8.80
C VAL A 296 13.55 -16.40 -9.40
N ASN A 297 13.90 -17.41 -8.61
CA ASN A 297 14.55 -18.63 -9.09
C ASN A 297 14.03 -19.87 -8.37
N GLN A 298 14.66 -21.02 -8.60
CA GLN A 298 14.28 -22.29 -7.98
C GLN A 298 15.50 -23.06 -7.47
N ASP A 299 15.33 -23.76 -6.35
CA ASP A 299 16.38 -24.50 -5.66
C ASP A 299 16.96 -25.68 -6.45
N GLY A 300 16.23 -26.15 -7.45
CA GLY A 300 16.51 -27.31 -8.25
C GLY A 300 16.44 -28.59 -7.44
N ARG A 301 17.38 -29.50 -7.73
CA ARG A 301 17.55 -30.73 -6.96
C ARG A 301 18.42 -30.44 -5.72
N SER A 302 17.78 -30.17 -4.59
CA SER A 302 18.41 -29.98 -3.27
C SER A 302 18.43 -31.28 -2.45
N GLN A 303 18.77 -31.20 -1.15
CA GLN A 303 18.85 -32.37 -0.24
C GLN A 303 17.48 -32.99 0.10
N GLY A 304 16.39 -32.33 -0.27
CA GLY A 304 15.01 -32.78 -0.10
C GLY A 304 14.08 -31.73 -0.66
N LEU A 305 12.86 -32.11 -1.08
CA LEU A 305 11.93 -31.19 -1.73
C LEU A 305 11.70 -29.89 -0.93
N THR A 306 11.68 -30.01 0.39
CA THR A 306 11.42 -28.93 1.34
C THR A 306 12.68 -28.32 1.95
N ALA A 307 13.87 -28.84 1.61
CA ALA A 307 15.14 -28.37 2.16
C ALA A 307 15.66 -27.17 1.36
N PRO A 308 15.96 -26.03 2.01
CA PRO A 308 16.43 -24.83 1.33
C PRO A 308 17.82 -25.03 0.70
N ASN A 309 18.16 -24.20 -0.29
CA ASN A 309 19.46 -24.25 -0.98
C ASN A 309 20.21 -22.91 -0.95
N GLY A 310 21.25 -22.83 -0.11
CA GLY A 310 22.09 -21.62 0.02
C GLY A 310 22.63 -21.06 -1.30
N PRO A 311 23.24 -21.87 -2.19
CA PRO A 311 23.68 -21.38 -3.50
C PRO A 311 22.56 -20.77 -4.37
N SER A 312 21.34 -21.31 -4.31
CA SER A 312 20.18 -20.76 -5.01
C SER A 312 19.71 -19.44 -4.40
N GLN A 313 19.75 -19.31 -3.07
CA GLN A 313 19.48 -18.05 -2.38
C GLN A 313 20.51 -16.97 -2.76
N GLN A 314 21.81 -17.31 -2.77
CA GLN A 314 22.88 -16.40 -3.22
C GLN A 314 22.62 -15.91 -4.64
N ARG A 315 22.25 -16.81 -5.57
CA ARG A 315 21.94 -16.44 -6.96
C ARG A 315 20.75 -15.50 -7.05
N VAL A 316 19.62 -15.78 -6.37
CA VAL A 316 18.44 -14.89 -6.47
C VAL A 316 18.73 -13.50 -5.92
N ILE A 317 19.56 -13.38 -4.88
CA ILE A 317 19.98 -12.09 -4.33
C ILE A 317 20.86 -11.34 -5.35
N ARG A 318 21.85 -12.01 -5.93
CA ARG A 318 22.73 -11.41 -6.97
C ARG A 318 21.93 -10.98 -8.20
N ASP A 319 21.00 -11.81 -8.66
CA ASP A 319 20.13 -11.50 -9.82
C ASP A 319 19.24 -10.28 -9.54
N ALA A 320 18.71 -10.14 -8.31
CA ALA A 320 17.92 -8.98 -7.91
C ALA A 320 18.76 -7.69 -7.83
N LEU A 321 20.00 -7.79 -7.33
CA LEU A 321 20.97 -6.68 -7.33
C LEU A 321 21.37 -6.27 -8.74
N GLU A 322 21.60 -7.24 -9.64
CA GLU A 322 21.89 -6.98 -11.04
C GLU A 322 20.70 -6.29 -11.73
N ALA A 323 19.48 -6.79 -11.50
CA ALA A 323 18.25 -6.17 -12.01
C ALA A 323 18.07 -4.73 -11.51
N ALA A 324 18.51 -4.44 -10.26
CA ALA A 324 18.51 -3.12 -9.65
C ALA A 324 19.69 -2.23 -10.10
N ARG A 325 20.71 -2.81 -10.74
CA ARG A 325 22.01 -2.20 -11.05
C ARG A 325 22.73 -1.66 -9.82
N LEU A 326 22.77 -2.46 -8.76
CA LEU A 326 23.39 -2.14 -7.48
C LEU A 326 24.46 -3.16 -7.11
N ALA A 327 25.46 -2.72 -6.35
CA ALA A 327 26.45 -3.59 -5.73
C ALA A 327 25.94 -4.11 -4.38
N PRO A 328 26.45 -5.24 -3.86
CA PRO A 328 26.09 -5.70 -2.52
C PRO A 328 26.32 -4.65 -1.42
N ALA A 329 27.39 -3.85 -1.54
CA ALA A 329 27.75 -2.78 -0.61
C ALA A 329 26.72 -1.63 -0.54
N ASP A 330 25.81 -1.54 -1.52
CA ASP A 330 24.73 -0.54 -1.54
C ASP A 330 23.57 -0.89 -0.59
N ILE A 331 23.47 -2.12 -0.09
CA ILE A 331 22.38 -2.58 0.76
C ILE A 331 22.72 -2.38 2.24
N ASP A 332 21.80 -1.76 2.97
CA ASP A 332 21.93 -1.47 4.41
C ASP A 332 21.34 -2.56 5.30
N ALA A 333 20.21 -3.11 4.88
CA ALA A 333 19.42 -4.02 5.70
C ALA A 333 18.78 -5.11 4.84
N VAL A 334 18.50 -6.25 5.46
CA VAL A 334 17.74 -7.34 4.86
C VAL A 334 16.62 -7.75 5.81
N GLU A 335 15.39 -7.61 5.32
CA GLU A 335 14.23 -8.31 5.85
C GLU A 335 14.26 -9.74 5.30
N ALA A 336 14.67 -10.66 6.15
CA ALA A 336 14.93 -12.04 5.76
C ALA A 336 13.65 -12.87 5.62
N HIS A 337 13.80 -14.05 4.99
CA HIS A 337 12.80 -15.08 5.11
C HIS A 337 12.72 -15.55 6.58
N GLY A 338 13.85 -15.80 7.24
CA GLY A 338 14.04 -15.92 8.69
C GLY A 338 12.88 -16.57 9.41
N THR A 339 12.70 -17.87 9.25
CA THR A 339 11.53 -18.60 9.79
C THR A 339 11.74 -19.09 11.21
N GLY A 340 12.94 -18.99 11.77
CA GLY A 340 13.24 -19.53 13.11
C GLY A 340 13.54 -21.02 13.07
N THR A 341 13.93 -21.55 11.90
CA THR A 341 14.20 -23.00 11.76
C THR A 341 15.68 -23.30 11.95
N SER A 342 15.98 -24.35 12.70
CA SER A 342 17.35 -24.77 13.02
C SER A 342 18.22 -25.06 11.79
N LEU A 343 17.61 -25.50 10.68
CA LEU A 343 18.31 -25.73 9.40
C LEU A 343 18.27 -24.50 8.47
N GLY A 344 17.13 -23.83 8.38
CA GLY A 344 16.92 -22.77 7.38
C GLY A 344 17.66 -21.48 7.71
N ASP A 345 17.66 -21.07 8.97
CA ASP A 345 18.26 -19.81 9.39
C ASP A 345 19.78 -19.76 9.15
N PRO A 346 20.58 -20.82 9.47
CA PRO A 346 21.99 -20.85 9.11
C PRO A 346 22.24 -20.85 7.59
N ILE A 347 21.39 -21.53 6.81
CA ILE A 347 21.52 -21.55 5.34
C ILE A 347 21.29 -20.15 4.76
N GLU A 348 20.28 -19.44 5.24
CA GLU A 348 19.98 -18.07 4.81
C GLU A 348 21.06 -17.08 5.26
N ALA A 349 21.45 -17.09 6.53
CA ALA A 349 22.50 -16.21 7.02
C ALA A 349 23.84 -16.46 6.29
N GLY A 350 24.19 -17.72 6.02
CA GLY A 350 25.36 -18.07 5.22
C GLY A 350 25.28 -17.58 3.78
N ALA A 351 24.10 -17.68 3.14
CA ALA A 351 23.87 -17.13 1.80
C ALA A 351 24.01 -15.61 1.76
N LEU A 352 23.48 -14.92 2.77
CA LEU A 352 23.60 -13.46 2.91
C LEU A 352 25.06 -13.05 3.15
N ALA A 353 25.78 -13.74 4.04
CA ALA A 353 27.19 -13.47 4.31
C ALA A 353 28.06 -13.62 3.05
N GLU A 354 27.83 -14.66 2.25
CA GLU A 354 28.56 -14.87 0.98
C GLU A 354 28.29 -13.78 -0.06
N VAL A 355 27.08 -13.20 -0.09
CA VAL A 355 26.75 -12.13 -1.03
C VAL A 355 27.23 -10.78 -0.53
N PHE A 356 27.04 -10.49 0.75
CA PHE A 356 27.18 -9.15 1.31
C PHE A 356 28.48 -8.92 2.09
N GLY A 357 29.17 -9.96 2.52
CA GLY A 357 30.38 -9.93 3.34
C GLY A 357 31.68 -9.54 2.60
N PRO A 358 32.01 -10.11 1.43
CA PRO A 358 33.34 -9.96 0.80
C PRO A 358 33.83 -8.53 0.51
N GLU A 359 32.93 -7.55 0.40
CA GLU A 359 33.26 -6.14 0.11
C GLU A 359 32.62 -5.17 1.13
N ARG A 360 32.27 -5.68 2.32
CA ARG A 360 31.60 -4.88 3.34
C ARG A 360 32.60 -3.92 4.03
N PRO A 361 32.34 -2.60 4.04
CA PRO A 361 33.20 -1.67 4.77
C PRO A 361 33.15 -1.91 6.29
N ASP A 362 34.28 -1.72 6.96
CA ASP A 362 34.37 -1.79 8.41
C ASP A 362 33.34 -0.86 9.08
N GLY A 363 32.64 -1.39 10.10
CA GLY A 363 31.64 -0.63 10.85
C GLY A 363 30.31 -0.39 10.11
N ARG A 364 30.11 -0.96 8.92
CA ARG A 364 28.85 -0.86 8.15
C ARG A 364 28.28 -2.23 7.77
N PRO A 365 27.95 -3.11 8.72
CA PRO A 365 27.36 -4.42 8.40
C PRO A 365 25.99 -4.26 7.72
N VAL A 366 25.52 -5.33 7.06
CA VAL A 366 24.11 -5.44 6.69
C VAL A 366 23.30 -5.79 7.92
N TRP A 367 22.33 -4.96 8.26
CA TRP A 367 21.40 -5.20 9.36
C TRP A 367 20.39 -6.28 8.99
N LEU A 368 20.30 -7.33 9.80
CA LEU A 368 19.45 -8.49 9.57
C LEU A 368 18.29 -8.52 10.56
N GLY A 369 17.08 -8.82 10.08
CA GLY A 369 15.92 -9.07 10.92
C GLY A 369 14.77 -9.73 10.16
N SER A 370 13.70 -10.07 10.88
CA SER A 370 12.48 -10.67 10.29
C SER A 370 11.23 -10.19 11.03
N SER A 371 10.22 -9.74 10.29
CA SER A 371 8.90 -9.38 10.83
C SER A 371 8.18 -10.57 11.44
N LYS A 372 8.59 -11.80 11.08
CA LYS A 372 8.00 -13.03 11.61
C LYS A 372 8.25 -13.19 13.10
N SER A 373 9.32 -12.59 13.62
CA SER A 373 9.57 -12.54 15.06
C SER A 373 8.51 -11.73 15.83
N ASN A 374 7.78 -10.82 15.16
CA ASN A 374 6.71 -10.02 15.77
C ASN A 374 5.32 -10.63 15.58
N ILE A 375 5.03 -11.19 14.41
CA ILE A 375 3.66 -11.58 14.03
C ILE A 375 3.51 -13.06 13.64
N GLY A 376 4.60 -13.83 13.62
CA GLY A 376 4.67 -15.17 13.03
C GLY A 376 4.78 -15.17 11.50
N HIS A 377 4.83 -16.36 10.92
CA HIS A 377 4.94 -16.57 9.48
C HIS A 377 3.56 -16.46 8.80
N ALA A 378 3.28 -15.29 8.22
CA ALA A 378 2.05 -14.98 7.47
C ALA A 378 1.93 -15.69 6.09
N GLN A 379 2.50 -16.89 5.96
CA GLN A 379 2.37 -17.78 4.81
C GLN A 379 2.50 -17.08 3.44
N ALA A 380 1.47 -17.10 2.58
CA ALA A 380 1.53 -16.48 1.25
C ALA A 380 1.69 -14.95 1.31
N ALA A 381 1.22 -14.30 2.38
CA ALA A 381 1.36 -12.87 2.62
C ALA A 381 2.73 -12.46 3.21
N ALA A 382 3.55 -13.42 3.66
CA ALA A 382 4.79 -13.12 4.39
C ALA A 382 5.75 -12.18 3.65
N GLY A 383 5.87 -12.35 2.34
CA GLY A 383 6.71 -11.51 1.49
C GLY A 383 6.28 -10.04 1.46
N VAL A 384 5.00 -9.78 1.15
CA VAL A 384 4.48 -8.41 1.10
C VAL A 384 4.49 -7.74 2.48
N VAL A 385 4.29 -8.50 3.56
CA VAL A 385 4.42 -7.95 4.93
C VAL A 385 5.84 -7.48 5.21
N GLY A 386 6.85 -8.24 4.78
CA GLY A 386 8.25 -7.81 4.84
C GLY A 386 8.52 -6.53 4.04
N VAL A 387 7.92 -6.38 2.85
CA VAL A 387 7.98 -5.14 2.07
C VAL A 387 7.33 -3.98 2.83
N ILE A 388 6.14 -4.17 3.40
CA ILE A 388 5.44 -3.13 4.18
C ILE A 388 6.30 -2.69 5.37
N LYS A 389 6.87 -3.63 6.14
CA LYS A 389 7.77 -3.33 7.26
C LYS A 389 8.92 -2.42 6.81
N MET A 390 9.55 -2.74 5.68
CA MET A 390 10.70 -1.96 5.22
C MET A 390 10.32 -0.62 4.59
N VAL A 391 9.17 -0.51 3.94
CA VAL A 391 8.62 0.80 3.53
C VAL A 391 8.37 1.67 4.76
N LEU A 392 7.80 1.12 5.84
CA LEU A 392 7.60 1.84 7.11
C LEU A 392 8.94 2.24 7.74
N ALA A 393 9.92 1.34 7.79
CA ALA A 393 11.26 1.62 8.30
C ALA A 393 11.96 2.77 7.55
N LEU A 394 11.79 2.83 6.22
CA LEU A 394 12.28 3.95 5.39
C LEU A 394 11.55 5.26 5.74
N GLN A 395 10.21 5.24 5.84
CA GLN A 395 9.41 6.43 6.14
C GLN A 395 9.68 6.99 7.55
N HIS A 396 9.98 6.12 8.51
CA HIS A 396 10.28 6.51 9.89
C HIS A 396 11.77 6.62 10.19
N GLU A 397 12.64 6.34 9.20
CA GLU A 397 14.09 6.42 9.33
C GLU A 397 14.66 5.55 10.47
N VAL A 398 14.03 4.40 10.74
CA VAL A 398 14.37 3.51 11.86
C VAL A 398 14.23 2.06 11.44
N LEU A 399 15.26 1.25 11.70
CA LEU A 399 15.20 -0.21 11.62
C LEU A 399 14.70 -0.77 12.96
N PRO A 400 13.49 -1.35 13.02
CA PRO A 400 12.98 -1.94 14.26
C PRO A 400 13.75 -3.21 14.62
N LYS A 401 13.81 -3.52 15.92
CA LYS A 401 14.47 -4.73 16.41
C LYS A 401 13.77 -6.00 15.93
N THR A 402 14.53 -7.07 15.74
CA THR A 402 14.02 -8.44 15.62
C THR A 402 13.87 -9.06 17.01
N LEU A 403 12.82 -9.82 17.26
CA LEU A 403 12.56 -10.41 18.57
C LEU A 403 13.21 -11.79 18.73
N HIS A 404 13.37 -12.21 20.00
CA HIS A 404 13.83 -13.53 20.43
C HIS A 404 15.23 -13.93 19.97
N ALA A 405 16.08 -12.95 19.67
CA ALA A 405 17.43 -13.18 19.15
C ALA A 405 18.52 -12.55 20.01
N ASP A 406 18.30 -12.52 21.34
CA ASP A 406 19.28 -12.02 22.32
C ASP A 406 20.62 -12.77 22.21
N GLU A 407 20.55 -14.09 22.06
CA GLU A 407 21.70 -14.94 21.71
C GLU A 407 21.57 -15.40 20.25
N PRO A 408 22.43 -14.92 19.33
CA PRO A 408 22.37 -15.33 17.94
C PRO A 408 22.90 -16.76 17.76
N THR A 409 22.47 -17.44 16.70
CA THR A 409 22.86 -18.84 16.45
C THR A 409 24.39 -19.00 16.33
N PRO A 410 25.00 -20.00 16.99
CA PRO A 410 26.45 -20.25 16.93
C PRO A 410 26.87 -20.91 15.61
N LEU A 411 25.92 -21.25 14.74
CA LEU A 411 26.18 -21.88 13.44
C LEU A 411 26.68 -20.88 12.39
N ILE A 412 26.78 -19.59 12.75
CA ILE A 412 27.24 -18.50 11.90
C ILE A 412 28.36 -17.74 12.60
N GLU A 413 29.45 -17.48 11.88
CA GLU A 413 30.57 -16.65 12.34
C GLU A 413 30.23 -15.15 12.15
N TRP A 414 29.42 -14.59 13.05
CA TRP A 414 28.87 -13.23 12.94
C TRP A 414 29.92 -12.14 12.76
N ASP A 415 31.01 -12.16 13.55
CA ASP A 415 32.06 -11.13 13.54
C ASP A 415 32.73 -10.94 12.18
N SER A 416 32.78 -11.99 11.36
CA SER A 416 33.41 -11.97 10.03
C SER A 416 32.42 -12.07 8.86
N SER A 417 31.12 -12.18 9.16
CA SER A 417 30.07 -12.40 8.15
C SER A 417 29.73 -11.16 7.33
N GLY A 418 30.06 -9.97 7.82
CA GLY A 418 29.58 -8.69 7.28
C GLY A 418 28.09 -8.42 7.57
N LEU A 419 27.45 -9.24 8.41
CA LEU A 419 26.08 -9.11 8.87
C LEU A 419 26.05 -8.71 10.35
N ALA A 420 24.98 -8.03 10.77
CA ALA A 420 24.70 -7.78 12.18
C ALA A 420 23.20 -7.91 12.45
N LEU A 421 22.85 -8.65 13.50
CA LEU A 421 21.46 -8.87 13.86
C LEU A 421 20.87 -7.62 14.55
N LEU A 422 19.63 -7.27 14.21
CA LEU A 422 18.90 -6.12 14.76
C LEU A 422 18.37 -6.42 16.17
N ASN A 423 19.25 -6.64 17.15
CA ASN A 423 18.84 -6.92 18.54
C ASN A 423 18.25 -5.68 19.24
N GLU A 424 18.57 -4.49 18.74
CA GLU A 424 18.05 -3.21 19.20
C GLU A 424 17.57 -2.39 17.99
N ALA A 425 16.60 -1.51 18.20
CA ALA A 425 16.15 -0.60 17.17
C ALA A 425 17.27 0.39 16.83
N ARG A 426 17.45 0.69 15.54
CA ARG A 426 18.54 1.56 15.07
C ARG A 426 18.02 2.69 14.21
N ALA A 427 18.53 3.88 14.46
CA ALA A 427 18.36 4.99 13.54
C ALA A 427 18.94 4.60 12.17
N TRP A 428 18.14 4.80 11.13
CA TRP A 428 18.49 4.56 9.74
C TRP A 428 18.39 5.88 9.00
N THR A 429 19.22 6.83 9.42
CA THR A 429 19.29 8.18 8.87
C THR A 429 20.14 8.19 7.60
N SER A 430 19.74 8.97 6.61
CA SER A 430 20.55 9.19 5.40
C SER A 430 21.79 10.03 5.74
N ASP A 431 22.94 9.66 5.15
CA ASP A 431 24.15 10.49 5.13
C ASP A 431 24.10 11.58 4.03
N GLY A 432 23.04 11.60 3.22
CA GLY A 432 22.84 12.51 2.10
C GLY A 432 23.63 12.14 0.83
N GLU A 433 24.53 11.16 0.91
CA GLU A 433 25.36 10.73 -0.22
C GLU A 433 24.76 9.52 -0.94
N ARG A 434 24.10 8.62 -0.19
CA ARG A 434 23.53 7.39 -0.75
C ARG A 434 22.08 7.16 -0.31
N PRO A 435 21.22 6.69 -1.23
CA PRO A 435 19.89 6.25 -0.87
C PRO A 435 19.91 5.09 0.11
N ARG A 436 19.04 5.12 1.12
CA ARG A 436 18.77 3.98 2.01
C ARG A 436 18.14 2.84 1.24
N ARG A 437 18.67 1.63 1.41
CA ARG A 437 18.25 0.45 0.63
C ARG A 437 18.14 -0.80 1.49
N ALA A 438 17.10 -1.58 1.25
CA ALA A 438 16.93 -2.89 1.87
C ALA A 438 16.62 -3.98 0.85
N GLY A 439 17.02 -5.20 1.17
CA GLY A 439 16.56 -6.42 0.52
C GLY A 439 15.39 -7.04 1.29
N VAL A 440 14.46 -7.67 0.59
CA VAL A 440 13.37 -8.48 1.17
C VAL A 440 13.40 -9.87 0.54
N SER A 441 13.59 -10.90 1.36
CA SER A 441 13.67 -12.29 0.93
C SER A 441 12.42 -13.08 1.30
N SER A 442 11.97 -13.96 0.40
CA SER A 442 11.01 -15.00 0.75
C SER A 442 11.27 -16.28 -0.04
N PHE A 443 11.38 -17.40 0.67
CA PHE A 443 11.75 -18.69 0.11
C PHE A 443 10.60 -19.68 0.32
N GLY A 444 10.02 -20.15 -0.78
CA GLY A 444 8.89 -21.07 -0.76
C GLY A 444 9.33 -22.49 -0.41
N LEU A 445 8.51 -23.20 0.36
CA LEU A 445 8.73 -24.62 0.69
C LEU A 445 8.88 -25.52 -0.56
N SER A 446 8.32 -25.11 -1.70
CA SER A 446 8.47 -25.78 -3.00
C SER A 446 9.82 -25.50 -3.69
N GLY A 447 10.72 -24.78 -3.03
CA GLY A 447 12.03 -24.36 -3.54
C GLY A 447 12.02 -23.12 -4.41
N THR A 448 10.89 -22.41 -4.55
CA THR A 448 10.82 -21.16 -5.34
C THR A 448 11.26 -19.98 -4.47
N ASN A 449 12.36 -19.33 -4.83
CA ASN A 449 12.92 -18.20 -4.09
C ASN A 449 12.58 -16.88 -4.77
N ALA A 450 12.32 -15.84 -3.97
CA ALA A 450 12.16 -14.48 -4.45
C ALA A 450 12.96 -13.51 -3.59
N HIS A 451 13.59 -12.52 -4.23
CA HIS A 451 14.26 -11.41 -3.57
C HIS A 451 13.90 -10.09 -4.23
N VAL A 452 13.63 -9.06 -3.44
CA VAL A 452 13.25 -7.71 -3.91
C VAL A 452 14.15 -6.68 -3.26
N VAL A 453 14.64 -5.72 -4.05
CA VAL A 453 15.42 -4.57 -3.57
C VAL A 453 14.53 -3.33 -3.56
N ILE A 454 14.43 -2.71 -2.39
CA ILE A 454 13.68 -1.48 -2.15
C ILE A 454 14.61 -0.36 -1.73
N GLU A 455 14.27 0.86 -2.13
CA GLU A 455 15.04 2.09 -1.93
C GLU A 455 14.12 3.18 -1.39
N GLU A 456 14.68 4.09 -0.59
CA GLU A 456 13.95 5.29 -0.17
C GLU A 456 13.40 6.06 -1.37
N SER A 457 12.25 6.70 -1.14
CA SER A 457 11.63 7.56 -2.14
C SER A 457 12.56 8.72 -2.49
N PRO A 458 12.64 9.15 -3.77
CA PRO A 458 13.32 10.40 -4.12
C PRO A 458 12.77 11.52 -3.24
N VAL A 459 13.67 12.30 -2.62
CA VAL A 459 13.27 13.44 -1.77
C VAL A 459 12.31 14.31 -2.59
N PRO A 460 11.04 14.47 -2.16
CA PRO A 460 10.15 15.40 -2.82
C PRO A 460 10.85 16.74 -2.80
N SER A 461 11.08 17.36 -3.97
CA SER A 461 11.53 18.74 -4.02
C SER A 461 10.56 19.52 -3.16
N ALA A 462 11.00 19.96 -1.98
CA ALA A 462 10.14 20.60 -1.00
C ALA A 462 9.43 21.71 -1.76
N VAL A 463 8.12 21.56 -1.96
CA VAL A 463 7.32 22.68 -2.44
C VAL A 463 7.41 23.64 -1.27
N ASP A 464 8.24 24.66 -1.45
CA ASP A 464 8.49 25.69 -0.46
C ASP A 464 7.10 26.13 0.04
N PRO A 465 6.77 25.99 1.34
CA PRO A 465 5.48 26.41 1.87
C PRO A 465 5.23 27.93 1.68
N SER A 466 6.20 28.65 1.12
CA SER A 466 6.25 30.10 0.99
C SER A 466 5.83 30.69 -0.37
N GLU A 467 5.40 29.90 -1.36
CA GLU A 467 4.75 30.50 -2.55
C GLU A 467 3.25 30.73 -2.30
N ASP A 468 2.91 31.92 -1.79
CA ASP A 468 1.62 32.62 -1.93
C ASP A 468 0.37 31.73 -2.08
N ARG A 469 0.17 30.75 -1.18
CA ARG A 469 -1.15 30.13 -1.05
C ARG A 469 -2.03 31.16 -0.36
N PRO A 470 -3.10 31.68 -1.00
CA PRO A 470 -4.02 32.58 -0.32
C PRO A 470 -4.54 31.85 0.91
N SER A 471 -4.13 32.34 2.08
CA SER A 471 -4.58 31.85 3.37
C SER A 471 -6.10 32.00 3.41
N ALA A 472 -6.83 30.91 3.18
CA ALA A 472 -8.27 30.86 3.37
C ALA A 472 -8.65 30.83 4.86
N THR A 473 -7.82 31.39 5.73
CA THR A 473 -8.08 31.51 7.16
C THR A 473 -9.33 32.35 7.37
N GLY A 474 -10.37 31.73 7.93
CA GLY A 474 -11.63 32.38 8.31
C GLY A 474 -12.77 32.30 7.30
N ASN A 475 -12.56 31.76 6.10
CA ASN A 475 -13.66 31.50 5.16
C ASN A 475 -14.26 30.10 5.42
N PRO A 476 -15.58 29.96 5.56
CA PRO A 476 -16.21 28.65 5.74
C PRO A 476 -15.96 27.75 4.51
N VAL A 477 -15.41 26.56 4.75
CA VAL A 477 -15.13 25.54 3.73
C VAL A 477 -16.08 24.36 3.93
N PRO A 478 -16.79 23.90 2.88
CA PRO A 478 -17.56 22.68 2.95
C PRO A 478 -16.62 21.47 2.85
N VAL A 479 -16.65 20.60 3.86
CA VAL A 479 -16.00 19.29 3.86
C VAL A 479 -17.07 18.23 3.64
N VAL A 480 -16.89 17.40 2.61
CA VAL A 480 -17.87 16.36 2.25
C VAL A 480 -17.40 15.01 2.79
N VAL A 481 -18.28 14.31 3.49
CA VAL A 481 -18.07 12.92 3.94
C VAL A 481 -19.16 12.05 3.37
N SER A 482 -18.83 10.83 2.99
CA SER A 482 -19.81 9.88 2.48
C SER A 482 -19.59 8.47 3.01
N GLY A 483 -20.68 7.72 3.12
CA GLY A 483 -20.72 6.29 3.39
C GLY A 483 -21.76 5.61 2.49
N GLN A 484 -21.69 4.31 2.33
CA GLN A 484 -22.67 3.58 1.51
C GLN A 484 -24.06 3.55 2.16
N SER A 485 -24.10 3.53 3.49
CA SER A 485 -25.30 3.67 4.32
C SER A 485 -25.17 4.86 5.28
N GLU A 486 -26.27 5.24 5.94
CA GLU A 486 -26.23 6.27 6.99
C GLU A 486 -25.33 5.84 8.16
N GLU A 487 -25.34 4.55 8.50
CA GLU A 487 -24.45 3.99 9.53
C GLU A 487 -22.98 4.11 9.12
N ALA A 488 -22.63 3.75 7.89
CA ALA A 488 -21.27 3.89 7.38
C ALA A 488 -20.82 5.36 7.32
N LEU A 489 -21.73 6.29 6.98
CA LEU A 489 -21.48 7.73 7.01
C LEU A 489 -21.15 8.21 8.43
N ARG A 490 -21.93 7.78 9.43
CA ARG A 490 -21.70 8.12 10.85
C ARG A 490 -20.39 7.55 11.36
N ALA A 491 -20.10 6.29 11.04
CA ALA A 491 -18.85 5.63 11.40
C ALA A 491 -17.64 6.36 10.79
N GLN A 492 -17.71 6.73 9.50
CA GLN A 492 -16.66 7.51 8.84
C GLN A 492 -16.47 8.89 9.47
N ALA A 493 -17.57 9.58 9.82
CA ALA A 493 -17.51 10.86 10.52
C ALA A 493 -16.81 10.73 11.88
N GLY A 494 -17.12 9.69 12.65
CA GLY A 494 -16.46 9.40 13.92
C GLY A 494 -14.97 9.12 13.77
N ARG A 495 -14.58 8.33 12.76
CA ARG A 495 -13.15 8.08 12.45
C ARG A 495 -12.40 9.36 12.11
N TRP A 496 -12.99 10.24 11.30
CA TRP A 496 -12.37 11.51 10.93
C TRP A 496 -12.29 12.47 12.12
N ALA A 497 -13.34 12.57 12.93
CA ALA A 497 -13.33 13.38 14.14
C ALA A 497 -12.22 12.93 15.09
N SER A 498 -12.09 11.61 15.32
CA SER A 498 -11.02 11.03 16.13
C SER A 498 -9.64 11.34 15.55
N TRP A 499 -9.45 11.13 14.25
CA TRP A 499 -8.17 11.38 13.57
C TRP A 499 -7.75 12.85 13.62
N LEU A 500 -8.69 13.79 13.46
CA LEU A 500 -8.42 15.24 13.50
C LEU A 500 -8.20 15.77 14.92
N SER A 501 -8.80 15.13 15.93
CA SER A 501 -8.76 15.61 17.31
C SER A 501 -7.34 15.65 17.85
N GLY A 502 -6.89 16.82 18.30
CA GLY A 502 -5.58 17.00 18.92
C GLY A 502 -4.39 17.00 17.95
N ARG A 503 -4.62 16.95 16.64
CA ARG A 503 -3.54 17.08 15.63
C ARG A 503 -3.29 18.54 15.27
N GLU A 504 -2.05 18.98 15.46
CA GLU A 504 -1.57 20.28 15.01
C GLU A 504 -1.10 20.23 13.54
N GLY A 505 -1.07 21.38 12.87
CA GLY A 505 -0.53 21.49 11.50
C GLY A 505 -1.42 20.97 10.37
N VAL A 506 -2.62 20.46 10.67
CA VAL A 506 -3.58 20.02 9.63
C VAL A 506 -4.28 21.24 9.01
N SER A 507 -4.15 21.40 7.70
CA SER A 507 -4.86 22.42 6.93
C SER A 507 -6.30 21.99 6.62
N LEU A 508 -7.28 22.79 7.04
CA LEU A 508 -8.70 22.55 6.71
C LEU A 508 -8.93 22.47 5.19
N SER A 509 -8.25 23.31 4.42
CA SER A 509 -8.36 23.31 2.96
C SER A 509 -7.83 22.01 2.35
N ASP A 510 -6.74 21.45 2.87
CA ASP A 510 -6.19 20.19 2.37
C ASP A 510 -7.12 19.00 2.70
N VAL A 511 -7.78 19.03 3.87
CA VAL A 511 -8.83 18.06 4.22
C VAL A 511 -10.01 18.17 3.24
N ALA A 512 -10.51 19.39 2.97
CA ALA A 512 -11.61 19.61 2.05
C ALA A 512 -11.28 19.18 0.61
N VAL A 513 -10.07 19.50 0.14
CA VAL A 513 -9.59 19.10 -1.20
C VAL A 513 -9.45 17.58 -1.30
N THR A 514 -8.84 16.94 -0.31
CA THR A 514 -8.72 15.47 -0.23
C THR A 514 -10.09 14.81 -0.25
N ALA A 515 -11.01 15.27 0.60
CA ALA A 515 -12.37 14.76 0.68
C ALA A 515 -13.15 14.92 -0.63
N GLY A 516 -13.04 16.08 -1.28
CA GLY A 516 -13.79 16.38 -2.50
C GLY A 516 -13.21 15.77 -3.78
N ARG A 517 -11.88 15.60 -3.86
CA ARG A 517 -11.19 15.16 -5.09
C ARG A 517 -10.67 13.73 -5.03
N HIS A 518 -10.35 13.22 -3.85
CA HIS A 518 -9.59 11.98 -3.65
C HIS A 518 -10.35 10.89 -2.89
N ARG A 519 -11.68 11.05 -2.74
CA ARG A 519 -12.57 10.04 -2.18
C ARG A 519 -13.81 9.84 -3.07
N SER A 520 -14.26 8.60 -3.15
CA SER A 520 -15.51 8.25 -3.82
C SER A 520 -16.69 8.90 -3.11
N GLN A 521 -17.66 9.36 -3.88
CA GLN A 521 -18.84 10.03 -3.35
C GLN A 521 -19.99 9.03 -3.24
N LEU A 522 -20.05 8.33 -2.11
CA LEU A 522 -20.99 7.22 -1.85
C LEU A 522 -22.43 7.70 -1.65
N ALA A 523 -23.38 6.78 -1.47
CA ALA A 523 -24.81 7.08 -1.48
C ALA A 523 -25.24 8.02 -0.34
N SER A 524 -24.85 7.75 0.90
CA SER A 524 -25.18 8.60 2.06
C SER A 524 -24.09 9.65 2.24
N ARG A 525 -24.45 10.93 2.20
CA ARG A 525 -23.49 12.05 2.18
C ARG A 525 -23.83 13.07 3.26
N ALA A 526 -22.79 13.72 3.76
CA ALA A 526 -22.91 14.92 4.56
C ALA A 526 -21.91 15.98 4.10
N SER A 527 -22.27 17.25 4.28
CA SER A 527 -21.37 18.38 4.18
C SER A 527 -21.32 19.07 5.54
N VAL A 528 -20.10 19.21 6.07
CA VAL A 528 -19.81 19.99 7.27
C VAL A 528 -19.15 21.29 6.84
N VAL A 529 -19.79 22.42 7.11
CA VAL A 529 -19.25 23.74 6.81
C VAL A 529 -18.51 24.25 8.05
N ALA A 530 -17.18 24.39 7.94
CA ALA A 530 -16.33 24.80 9.05
C ALA A 530 -15.36 25.90 8.61
N SER A 531 -14.97 26.77 9.56
CA SER A 531 -13.97 27.83 9.31
C SER A 531 -12.57 27.46 9.83
N ASP A 532 -12.49 26.40 10.63
CA ASP A 532 -11.27 25.83 11.19
C ASP A 532 -11.45 24.31 11.45
N VAL A 533 -10.37 23.65 11.88
CA VAL A 533 -10.38 22.21 12.18
C VAL A 533 -11.24 21.89 13.40
N ALA A 534 -11.32 22.78 14.39
CA ALA A 534 -12.12 22.57 15.59
C ALA A 534 -13.62 22.49 15.27
N GLY A 535 -14.13 23.42 14.47
CA GLY A 535 -15.51 23.40 13.99
C GLY A 535 -15.80 22.21 13.07
N LEU A 536 -14.80 21.74 12.31
CA LEU A 536 -14.93 20.50 11.54
C LEU A 536 -15.09 19.28 12.46
N VAL A 537 -14.26 19.16 13.49
CA VAL A 537 -14.34 18.08 14.48
C VAL A 537 -15.71 18.10 15.17
N GLU A 538 -16.19 19.26 15.61
CA GLU A 538 -17.51 19.38 16.24
C GLU A 538 -18.65 18.89 15.31
N GLY A 539 -18.64 19.34 14.05
CA GLY A 539 -19.63 18.94 13.06
C GLY A 539 -19.58 17.45 12.72
N LEU A 540 -18.39 16.87 12.61
CA LEU A 540 -18.20 15.43 12.37
C LEU A 540 -18.64 14.58 13.58
N SER A 541 -18.32 15.01 14.80
CA SER A 541 -18.77 14.33 16.02
C SER A 541 -20.30 14.40 16.16
N ALA A 542 -20.91 15.56 15.86
CA ALA A 542 -22.36 15.69 15.85
C ALA A 542 -23.01 14.75 14.83
N LEU A 543 -22.44 14.66 13.62
CA LEU A 543 -22.89 13.74 12.59
C LEU A 543 -22.78 12.29 13.06
N ALA A 544 -21.64 11.90 13.65
CA ALA A 544 -21.42 10.55 14.16
C ALA A 544 -22.44 10.16 15.26
N GLU A 545 -22.77 11.10 16.15
CA GLU A 545 -23.73 10.93 17.24
C GLU A 545 -25.20 11.08 16.79
N GLY A 546 -25.45 11.47 15.53
CA GLY A 546 -26.79 11.73 15.02
C GLY A 546 -27.44 13.01 15.57
N ARG A 547 -26.66 13.96 16.06
CA ARG A 547 -27.11 15.28 16.50
C ARG A 547 -27.23 16.23 15.31
N SER A 548 -28.24 17.10 15.35
CA SER A 548 -28.43 18.16 14.34
C SER A 548 -27.62 19.41 14.71
N LEU A 549 -26.91 19.96 13.72
CA LEU A 549 -26.23 21.26 13.79
C LEU A 549 -26.45 22.00 12.47
N ASP A 550 -26.60 23.33 12.51
CA ASP A 550 -26.84 24.15 11.32
C ASP A 550 -25.68 24.10 10.31
N SER A 551 -24.47 23.81 10.78
CA SER A 551 -23.26 23.62 9.97
C SER A 551 -23.19 22.25 9.26
N VAL A 552 -24.13 21.34 9.54
CA VAL A 552 -24.12 19.97 9.02
C VAL A 552 -25.38 19.73 8.20
N VAL A 553 -25.20 19.42 6.91
CA VAL A 553 -26.28 19.02 6.02
C VAL A 553 -26.02 17.61 5.54
N SER A 554 -26.92 16.67 5.82
CA SER A 554 -26.82 15.28 5.39
C SER A 554 -28.02 14.84 4.53
N GLY A 555 -27.82 13.80 3.74
CA GLY A 555 -28.87 13.19 2.93
C GLY A 555 -28.37 12.02 2.10
N VAL A 556 -29.32 11.30 1.49
CA VAL A 556 -29.03 10.20 0.56
C VAL A 556 -29.09 10.72 -0.87
N ALA A 557 -28.06 10.42 -1.66
CA ALA A 557 -27.96 10.83 -3.04
C ALA A 557 -29.07 10.19 -3.89
N GLY A 558 -29.96 11.02 -4.42
CA GLY A 558 -30.95 10.62 -5.41
C GLY A 558 -30.40 10.64 -6.85
N ALA A 559 -31.22 10.19 -7.81
CA ALA A 559 -30.91 10.34 -9.22
C ALA A 559 -30.70 11.83 -9.57
N ARG A 560 -29.62 12.15 -10.29
CA ARG A 560 -29.36 13.52 -10.76
C ARG A 560 -30.47 13.94 -11.72
N GLY A 561 -31.41 14.76 -11.24
CA GLY A 561 -32.44 15.40 -12.06
C GLY A 561 -31.89 16.53 -12.94
N LYS A 562 -32.73 17.06 -13.83
CA LYS A 562 -32.40 18.27 -14.58
C LYS A 562 -32.33 19.46 -13.62
N VAL A 563 -31.26 20.24 -13.71
CA VAL A 563 -31.08 21.47 -12.91
C VAL A 563 -31.72 22.64 -13.63
N VAL A 564 -32.51 23.44 -12.92
CA VAL A 564 -33.12 24.69 -13.43
C VAL A 564 -32.54 25.86 -12.65
N PHE A 565 -31.90 26.80 -13.34
CA PHE A 565 -31.49 28.07 -12.76
C PHE A 565 -32.62 29.08 -12.94
N VAL A 566 -33.17 29.58 -11.83
CA VAL A 566 -34.24 30.57 -11.83
C VAL A 566 -33.62 31.94 -11.60
N PHE A 567 -33.70 32.81 -12.60
CA PHE A 567 -33.23 34.20 -12.53
C PHE A 567 -34.44 35.11 -12.30
N PRO A 568 -34.73 35.52 -11.05
CA PRO A 568 -35.87 36.39 -10.78
C PRO A 568 -35.65 37.78 -11.38
N GLY A 569 -36.76 38.48 -11.60
CA GLY A 569 -36.72 39.88 -12.03
C GLY A 569 -36.37 40.84 -10.88
N GLN A 570 -36.82 42.08 -11.03
CA GLN A 570 -36.64 43.12 -10.01
C GLN A 570 -37.37 42.76 -8.70
N GLY A 571 -36.73 43.03 -7.54
CA GLY A 571 -37.31 42.81 -6.21
C GLY A 571 -36.36 42.14 -5.21
N SER A 572 -35.28 41.50 -5.68
CA SER A 572 -34.29 40.79 -4.83
C SER A 572 -33.02 41.60 -4.54
N GLN A 573 -32.91 42.83 -5.03
CA GLN A 573 -31.71 43.67 -4.85
C GLN A 573 -31.58 44.19 -3.41
N TRP A 574 -30.34 44.31 -2.93
CA TRP A 574 -29.99 44.92 -1.65
C TRP A 574 -28.64 45.62 -1.72
N SER A 575 -28.42 46.64 -0.87
CA SER A 575 -27.18 47.42 -0.86
C SER A 575 -25.99 46.57 -0.40
N GLY A 576 -24.95 46.48 -1.23
CA GLY A 576 -23.77 45.66 -0.95
C GLY A 576 -23.83 44.23 -1.49
N MET A 577 -24.88 43.86 -2.23
CA MET A 577 -25.00 42.53 -2.83
C MET A 577 -23.77 42.16 -3.67
N GLY A 578 -23.21 40.97 -3.43
CA GLY A 578 -22.05 40.46 -4.16
C GLY A 578 -20.68 41.02 -3.74
N ARG A 579 -20.59 41.98 -2.80
CA ARG A 579 -19.31 42.56 -2.37
C ARG A 579 -18.31 41.53 -1.86
N GLY A 580 -18.74 40.63 -0.95
CA GLY A 580 -17.86 39.57 -0.44
C GLY A 580 -17.37 38.62 -1.54
N LEU A 581 -18.20 38.37 -2.57
CA LEU A 581 -17.82 37.53 -3.71
C LEU A 581 -16.87 38.26 -4.67
N LEU A 582 -16.94 39.59 -4.77
CA LEU A 582 -15.96 40.38 -5.54
C LEU A 582 -14.56 40.28 -4.95
N GLU A 583 -14.46 40.22 -3.63
CA GLU A 583 -13.19 40.13 -2.90
C GLU A 583 -12.64 38.69 -2.86
N SER A 584 -13.50 37.68 -2.71
CA SER A 584 -13.10 36.29 -2.47
C SER A 584 -13.19 35.34 -3.67
N CYS A 585 -13.92 35.69 -4.73
CA CYS A 585 -14.17 34.79 -5.87
C CYS A 585 -13.72 35.43 -7.21
N PRO A 586 -12.52 35.06 -7.72
CA PRO A 586 -12.00 35.59 -8.99
C PRO A 586 -12.93 35.35 -10.18
N VAL A 587 -13.66 34.23 -10.20
CA VAL A 587 -14.63 33.91 -11.26
C VAL A 587 -15.83 34.87 -11.24
N PHE A 588 -16.35 35.19 -10.05
CA PHE A 588 -17.44 36.15 -9.90
C PHE A 588 -17.01 37.55 -10.32
N ALA A 589 -15.86 38.03 -9.80
CA ALA A 589 -15.31 39.32 -10.15
C ALA A 589 -15.00 39.44 -11.65
N GLY A 590 -14.34 38.41 -12.22
CA GLY A 590 -14.03 38.35 -13.64
C GLY A 590 -15.27 38.35 -14.53
N THR A 591 -16.37 37.70 -14.10
CA THR A 591 -17.63 37.69 -14.85
C THR A 591 -18.35 39.03 -14.79
N LEU A 592 -18.36 39.69 -13.62
CA LEU A 592 -19.04 40.98 -13.44
C LEU A 592 -18.34 42.11 -14.22
N PHE A 593 -17.01 42.06 -14.29
CA PHE A 593 -16.19 43.07 -14.97
C PHE A 593 -15.72 42.64 -16.36
N ALA A 594 -16.18 41.49 -16.86
CA ALA A 594 -15.92 41.07 -18.23
C ALA A 594 -16.46 42.12 -19.21
N PRO A 595 -15.68 42.55 -20.23
CA PRO A 595 -16.20 43.45 -21.24
C PRO A 595 -17.38 42.77 -21.94
N PRO A 596 -18.50 43.49 -22.18
CA PRO A 596 -19.65 42.90 -22.86
C PRO A 596 -19.24 42.38 -24.23
N ARG A 597 -19.63 41.15 -24.57
CA ARG A 597 -19.35 40.51 -25.87
C ARG A 597 -19.79 41.35 -27.08
N ALA A 598 -20.61 42.38 -26.89
CA ALA A 598 -21.05 43.32 -27.93
C ALA A 598 -20.05 44.47 -28.24
N ALA A 599 -18.97 44.65 -27.48
CA ALA A 599 -18.02 45.77 -27.67
C ALA A 599 -16.78 45.44 -28.53
N GLN A 600 -16.65 44.21 -29.06
CA GLN A 600 -15.54 43.85 -29.98
C GLN A 600 -15.76 44.27 -31.45
N ARG A 601 -16.72 45.17 -31.72
CA ARG A 601 -16.76 45.93 -32.99
C ARG A 601 -16.62 47.42 -32.70
N GLY A 602 -15.39 47.85 -32.40
CA GLY A 602 -15.00 49.26 -32.49
C GLY A 602 -14.24 49.81 -31.29
N SER A 603 -12.98 50.13 -31.53
CA SER A 603 -12.04 50.91 -30.70
C SER A 603 -11.32 50.18 -29.55
N MET A 604 -10.00 50.06 -29.74
CA MET A 604 -8.99 49.69 -28.75
C MET A 604 -8.77 50.86 -27.79
N VAL A 605 -8.96 50.64 -26.49
CA VAL A 605 -8.12 51.20 -25.41
C VAL A 605 -8.04 50.17 -24.30
N SER A 606 -6.84 49.64 -24.04
CA SER A 606 -6.58 48.74 -22.91
C SER A 606 -6.31 49.55 -21.63
N MET A 607 -7.11 49.35 -20.58
CA MET A 607 -6.74 49.69 -19.20
C MET A 607 -6.47 48.40 -18.43
N SER A 608 -5.48 48.42 -17.54
CA SER A 608 -5.16 47.26 -16.69
C SER A 608 -6.22 47.05 -15.61
N ASN A 609 -6.36 45.82 -15.10
CA ASN A 609 -7.32 45.49 -14.03
C ASN A 609 -7.01 46.22 -12.71
N GLN A 610 -5.74 46.62 -12.48
CA GLN A 610 -5.33 47.41 -11.30
C GLN A 610 -5.91 48.83 -11.33
N ASP A 611 -5.95 49.48 -12.50
CA ASP A 611 -6.45 50.85 -12.65
C ASP A 611 -7.97 50.94 -12.41
N ARG A 612 -8.71 49.86 -12.69
CA ARG A 612 -10.17 49.79 -12.47
C ARG A 612 -10.55 49.59 -11.02
N MET A 613 -9.73 48.90 -10.24
CA MET A 613 -9.96 48.73 -8.79
C MET A 613 -9.75 50.04 -8.02
N GLN A 614 -8.77 50.87 -8.40
CA GLN A 614 -8.55 52.16 -7.76
C GLN A 614 -9.66 53.19 -8.03
N ALA A 615 -10.32 53.13 -9.19
CA ALA A 615 -11.42 54.03 -9.52
C ALA A 615 -12.74 53.73 -8.76
N ALA A 616 -12.85 52.56 -8.13
CA ALA A 616 -14.07 52.12 -7.42
C ALA A 616 -14.02 52.36 -5.89
N LEU A 617 -12.91 52.86 -5.35
CA LEU A 617 -12.82 53.25 -3.94
C LEU A 617 -13.24 54.72 -3.79
N PRO A 618 -14.17 55.06 -2.87
CA PRO A 618 -14.51 56.46 -2.63
C PRO A 618 -13.30 57.18 -2.03
N ALA A 619 -12.97 58.34 -2.59
CA ALA A 619 -11.91 59.20 -2.08
C ALA A 619 -12.17 59.57 -0.61
N SER A 620 -11.14 59.42 0.22
CA SER A 620 -11.13 59.91 1.60
C SER A 620 -11.36 61.42 1.62
N GLY A 621 -12.58 61.83 1.97
CA GLY A 621 -12.96 63.22 2.17
C GLY A 621 -13.55 63.41 3.57
N ALA A 622 -12.85 64.20 4.39
CA ALA A 622 -13.24 64.53 5.75
C ALA A 622 -14.51 65.40 5.84
N ALA A 623 -15.33 65.08 6.85
CA ALA A 623 -16.21 65.93 7.68
C ALA A 623 -17.41 66.68 7.05
N ARG A 624 -18.63 66.40 7.54
CA ARG A 624 -19.30 67.13 8.64
C ARG A 624 -20.76 66.65 8.85
N TRP A 625 -21.07 66.37 10.13
CA TRP A 625 -22.34 65.98 10.78
C TRP A 625 -22.90 64.60 10.46
#